data_AF-A0A661IG96-F1
#
_entry.id   AF-A0A661IG96-F1
#
_cell.length_a   1.000
_cell.length_b   1.000
_cell.length_c   1.000
_cell.angle_alpha   90.00
_cell.angle_beta   90.00
_cell.angle_gamma   90.00
#
_symmetry.space_group_name_H-M   'P 1'
#
loop_
_entity.id
_entity.type
_entity.pdbx_description
1 polymer ?
#
loop_
_entity_poly.entity_id
_entity_poly.type
_entity_poly.pdbx_seq_one_letter_code
_entity_poly.pdbx_strand_id
1 'polypeptide(L)' 'KDADYPVAVISKGTTKDQKVIVGTLENIVEKAKDIPTPALIVVGRVVELREQLKWFEDSSN' A
#
# COMPACT_ATOMS: atom_id res chain seq x y z
N LYS A 1 -0.35 -12.51 15.04
CA LYS A 1 0.78 -11.89 14.29
C LYS A 1 1.15 -10.61 14.99
N ASP A 2 2.41 -10.21 14.90
CA ASP A 2 2.95 -9.06 15.62
C ASP A 2 2.36 -7.73 15.11
N ALA A 3 2.31 -6.71 15.97
CA ALA A 3 1.70 -5.42 15.68
C ALA A 3 2.46 -4.63 14.59
N ASP A 4 3.76 -4.90 14.46
CA ASP A 4 4.67 -4.35 13.46
C ASP A 4 4.57 -5.05 12.09
N TYR A 5 3.73 -6.08 11.96
CA TYR A 5 3.65 -6.86 10.74
C TYR A 5 3.21 -5.98 9.56
N PRO A 6 3.96 -5.98 8.44
CA PRO A 6 3.78 -4.98 7.39
C PRO A 6 2.48 -5.19 6.59
N VAL A 7 1.84 -4.07 6.24
CA VAL A 7 0.59 -4.00 5.50
C VAL A 7 0.66 -2.87 4.46
N ALA A 8 0.12 -3.13 3.28
CA ALA A 8 -0.14 -2.10 2.27
C ALA A 8 -1.62 -2.04 1.93
N VAL A 9 -2.14 -0.84 1.70
CA VAL A 9 -3.47 -0.59 1.14
C VAL A 9 -3.30 0.13 -0.18
N ILE A 10 -3.85 -0.46 -1.24
CA ILE A 10 -3.76 0.02 -2.62
C ILE A 10 -5.16 0.38 -3.09
N SER A 11 -5.43 1.66 -3.25
CA SER A 11 -6.68 2.18 -3.80
C SER A 11 -6.54 2.51 -5.27
N LYS A 12 -7.63 2.27 -6.03
CA LYS A 12 -7.71 2.48 -7.47
C LYS A 12 -6.46 1.96 -8.20
N GLY A 13 -6.04 0.75 -7.84
CA GLY A 13 -4.83 0.13 -8.39
C GLY A 13 -4.85 0.09 -9.92
N THR A 14 -3.70 0.23 -10.57
CA THR A 14 -3.51 0.30 -12.03
C THR A 14 -4.17 1.49 -12.74
N THR A 15 -4.71 2.44 -11.99
CA THR A 15 -5.24 3.70 -12.56
C THR A 15 -4.28 4.87 -12.31
N LYS A 16 -4.51 5.99 -13.00
CA LYS A 16 -3.74 7.24 -12.78
C LYS A 16 -3.94 7.82 -11.37
N ASP A 17 -5.05 7.50 -10.72
CA ASP A 17 -5.38 7.95 -9.37
C ASP A 17 -4.94 6.94 -8.29
N GLN A 18 -4.05 6.00 -8.63
CA GLN A 18 -3.60 4.98 -7.70
C GLN A 18 -3.01 5.62 -6.43
N LYS A 19 -3.51 5.20 -5.27
CA LYS A 19 -2.97 5.58 -3.96
C LYS A 19 -2.48 4.35 -3.24
N VAL A 20 -1.23 4.34 -2.82
CA VAL A 20 -0.63 3.25 -2.04
C VAL A 20 -0.23 3.79 -0.68
N ILE A 21 -0.74 3.16 0.37
CA ILE A 21 -0.42 3.47 1.76
C ILE A 21 0.27 2.26 2.36
N VAL A 22 1.43 2.46 2.97
CA VAL A 22 2.19 1.40 3.64
C VAL A 22 2.25 1.68 5.13
N GLY A 23 2.11 0.63 5.92
CA GLY A 23 2.11 0.68 7.36
C GLY A 23 2.28 -0.70 7.98
N THR A 24 1.83 -0.81 9.22
CA THR A 24 1.85 -2.04 10.01
C THR A 24 0.43 -2.36 10.46
N LEU A 25 0.19 -3.57 10.98
CA LEU A 25 -1.14 -3.95 11.52
C LEU A 25 -1.65 -2.95 12.57
N GLU A 26 -0.75 -2.34 13.35
CA GLU A 26 -1.09 -1.35 14.36
C GLU A 26 -1.59 -0.01 13.79
N ASN A 27 -0.97 0.50 12.73
CA ASN A 27 -1.23 1.87 12.25
C ASN A 27 -2.02 1.95 10.94
N ILE A 28 -2.23 0.83 10.25
CA ILE A 28 -2.79 0.86 8.89
C ILE A 28 -4.24 1.34 8.88
N VAL A 29 -5.01 1.08 9.94
CA VAL A 29 -6.41 1.51 10.05
C VAL A 29 -6.52 3.04 10.07
N GLU A 30 -5.71 3.70 10.90
CA GLU A 30 -5.68 5.16 10.97
C GLU A 30 -5.13 5.77 9.67
N LYS A 31 -4.07 5.17 9.11
CA LYS A 31 -3.47 5.67 7.87
C LYS A 31 -4.38 5.53 6.65
N ALA A 32 -5.21 4.48 6.58
CA ALA A 32 -6.06 4.18 5.44
C ALA A 32 -7.51 4.67 5.59
N LYS A 33 -7.82 5.41 6.67
CA LYS A 33 -9.18 5.84 7.02
C LYS A 33 -9.91 6.58 5.91
N ASP A 34 -9.20 7.46 5.20
CA ASP A 34 -9.76 8.32 4.14
C ASP A 34 -9.40 7.83 2.74
N ILE A 35 -9.00 6.56 2.59
CA ILE A 35 -8.61 6.03 1.28
C ILE A 35 -9.87 5.79 0.42
N PRO A 36 -9.91 6.30 -0.83
CA PRO A 36 -11.06 6.08 -1.69
C PRO A 36 -11.22 4.59 -2.04
N THR A 37 -12.45 4.15 -2.24
CA THR A 37 -12.73 2.81 -2.79
C THR A 37 -12.74 2.85 -4.32
N PRO A 38 -12.48 1.72 -5.01
CA PRO A 38 -12.12 0.40 -4.50
C PRO A 38 -10.68 0.35 -3.97
N ALA A 39 -10.44 -0.44 -2.93
CA ALA A 39 -9.13 -0.63 -2.32
C ALA A 39 -8.83 -2.11 -2.05
N LEU A 40 -7.55 -2.49 -2.15
CA LEU A 40 -7.02 -3.82 -1.92
C LEU A 40 -6.01 -3.77 -0.77
N ILE A 41 -6.07 -4.73 0.13
CA ILE A 41 -5.19 -4.81 1.30
C ILE A 41 -4.24 -6.01 1.12
N VAL A 42 -2.94 -5.76 1.26
CA VAL A 42 -1.88 -6.78 1.23
C VAL A 42 -1.22 -6.85 2.60
N VAL A 43 -1.22 -8.01 3.23
CA VAL A 43 -0.63 -8.24 4.57
C VAL A 43 0.51 -9.23 4.44
N GLY A 44 1.75 -8.84 4.73
CA GLY A 44 2.91 -9.71 4.55
C GLY A 44 4.21 -8.99 4.26
N ARG A 45 5.33 -9.67 4.51
CA ARG A 45 6.69 -9.18 4.17
C ARG A 45 6.85 -8.84 2.67
N VAL A 46 5.98 -9.37 1.80
CA VAL A 46 5.89 -8.97 0.39
C VAL A 46 5.64 -7.47 0.18
N VAL A 47 5.09 -6.77 1.19
CA VAL A 47 4.94 -5.31 1.18
C VAL A 47 6.28 -4.60 1.14
N GLU A 48 7.34 -5.15 1.73
CA GLU A 48 8.69 -4.56 1.73
C GLU A 48 9.31 -4.59 0.33
N LEU A 49 8.96 -5.58 -0.50
CA LEU A 49 9.41 -5.66 -1.89
C LEU A 49 8.87 -4.51 -2.76
N ARG A 50 7.82 -3.82 -2.32
CA ARG A 50 7.24 -2.68 -3.04
C ARG A 50 8.26 -1.56 -3.27
N GLU A 51 9.15 -1.29 -2.31
CA GLU A 51 10.18 -0.26 -2.46
C GLU A 51 11.17 -0.61 -3.58
N GLN A 52 11.55 -1.89 -3.67
CA GLN A 52 12.45 -2.38 -4.70
C GLN A 52 11.78 -2.48 -6.08
N LEU A 53 10.47 -2.71 -6.10
CA LEU A 53 9.68 -2.90 -7.32
C LEU A 53 8.97 -1.63 -7.80
N LYS A 54 9.25 -0.46 -7.21
CA LYS A 54 8.61 0.82 -7.57
C LYS A 54 8.97 1.34 -8.96
N TRP A 55 9.86 0.66 -9.68
CA TRP A 55 10.32 1.01 -11.03
C TRP A 55 9.20 1.25 -12.07
N PHE A 56 8.00 0.72 -11.87
CA PHE A 56 6.88 0.91 -12.80
C PHE A 56 6.22 2.31 -12.71
N GLU A 57 6.31 3.00 -11.58
CA GLU A 57 5.73 4.35 -11.41
C GLU A 57 6.63 5.47 -11.96
N ASP A 58 7.90 5.18 -12.26
CA ASP A 58 8.90 6.16 -12.73
C ASP A 58 8.92 6.33 -14.27
N SER A 59 7.91 5.80 -14.97
CA SER A 59 7.85 5.82 -16.45
C SER A 59 7.32 7.12 -17.05
N SER A 60 7.31 8.23 -16.30
CA SER A 60 6.86 9.54 -16.79
C SER A 60 7.94 10.58 -16.54
N ASN A 61 8.95 10.62 -17.41
CA ASN A 61 9.76 11.81 -17.64
C ASN A 61 9.61 12.21 -19.11
#